data_AF-A0A2G6C531-F1
#
_entry.id   AF-A0A2G6C531-F1
#
_cell.length_a   1.000
_cell.length_b   1.000
_cell.length_c   1.000
_cell.angle_alpha   90.00
_cell.angle_beta   90.00
_cell.angle_gamma   90.00
#
_symmetry.space_group_name_H-M   'P 1'
#
loop_
_entity.id
_entity.type
_entity.pdbx_description
1 polymer ?
#
loop_
_entity_poly.entity_id
_entity_poly.type
_entity_poly.pdbx_seq_one_letter_code
_entity_poly.pdbx_strand_id
1 'polypeptide(L)' 'MAHKDLGYELIDRVIKSLEDDAIVEQKPQMSGRNLSITIRSK' A
#
# COMPACT_ATOMS: atom_id res chain seq x y z
N MET A 1 11.94 -15.34 1.45
CA MET A 1 11.72 -13.88 1.35
C MET A 1 10.64 -13.48 0.34
N ALA A 2 10.19 -14.37 -0.56
CA ALA A 2 9.18 -14.09 -1.60
C ALA A 2 7.77 -13.62 -1.14
N HIS A 3 7.35 -13.91 0.10
CA HIS A 3 6.02 -13.49 0.59
C HIS A 3 5.94 -12.02 0.97
N LYS A 4 7.08 -11.37 1.27
CA LYS A 4 7.10 -9.93 1.54
C LYS A 4 6.86 -9.16 0.25
N ASP A 5 7.49 -9.60 -0.84
CA ASP A 5 7.45 -8.91 -2.13
C ASP A 5 6.05 -8.90 -2.76
N LEU A 6 5.30 -10.01 -2.66
CA LEU A 6 3.93 -10.09 -3.20
C LEU A 6 2.97 -9.11 -2.51
N GLY A 7 3.08 -8.94 -1.19
CA GLY A 7 2.24 -8.01 -0.44
C GLY A 7 2.47 -6.56 -0.88
N TYR A 8 3.73 -6.18 -1.07
CA TYR A 8 4.09 -4.85 -1.58
C TYR A 8 3.62 -4.64 -3.02
N GLU A 9 3.77 -5.64 -3.89
CA GLU A 9 3.30 -5.55 -5.28
C GLU A 9 1.78 -5.37 -5.37
N LEU A 10 1.02 -6.10 -4.54
CA LEU A 10 -0.44 -5.95 -4.49
C LEU A 10 -0.85 -4.56 -4.03
N ILE A 11 -0.21 -4.03 -2.99
CA ILE A 11 -0.50 -2.68 -2.51
C ILE A 11 -0.14 -1.63 -3.57
N ASP A 12 0.97 -1.80 -4.27
CA ASP A 12 1.38 -0.87 -5.32
C ASP A 12 0.34 -0.81 -6.46
N ARG A 13 -0.24 -1.96 -6.84
CA ARG A 13 -1.36 -2.02 -7.79
C ARG A 13 -2.61 -1.30 -7.28
N VAL A 14 -2.92 -1.41 -5.98
CA VAL A 14 -4.06 -0.72 -5.36
C VAL A 14 -3.84 0.79 -5.33
N ILE A 15 -2.65 1.25 -4.92
CA ILE A 15 -2.29 2.67 -4.91
C ILE A 15 -2.43 3.26 -6.31
N LYS A 16 -1.90 2.55 -7.32
CA LYS A 16 -1.97 3.00 -8.71
C LYS A 16 -3.40 3.10 -9.23
N SER A 17 -4.27 2.17 -8.82
CA SER A 17 -5.71 2.23 -9.17
C SER A 17 -6.45 3.40 -8.50
N LEU A 18 -5.87 4.01 -7.47
CA LEU A 18 -6.46 5.08 -6.68
C LEU A 18 -5.72 6.42 -6.84
N GLU A 19 -4.77 6.53 -7.80
CA GLU A 19 -3.90 7.71 -7.94
C GLU A 19 -4.65 9.01 -8.26
N ASP A 20 -5.80 8.88 -8.92
CA ASP A 20 -6.66 10.00 -9.29
C ASP A 20 -7.54 10.49 -8.12
N ASP A 21 -7.94 9.59 -7.22
CA ASP A 21 -8.93 9.88 -6.16
C ASP A 21 -8.32 10.00 -4.76
N ALA A 22 -7.11 9.47 -4.55
CA ALA A 22 -6.50 9.35 -3.23
C ALA A 22 -5.06 9.88 -3.19
N ILE A 23 -4.66 10.36 -2.02
CA ILE A 23 -3.28 10.74 -1.70
C ILE A 23 -2.75 9.73 -0.68
N VAL A 24 -1.55 9.20 -0.93
CA VAL A 24 -0.85 8.32 0.02
C VAL A 24 -0.20 9.17 1.11
N GLU A 25 -0.70 9.06 2.34
CA GLU A 25 -0.15 9.79 3.49
C GLU A 25 1.07 9.08 4.09
N GLN A 26 1.01 7.74 4.17
CA GLN A 26 2.10 6.92 4.68
C GLN A 26 2.40 5.79 3.71
N LYS A 27 3.69 5.57 3.46
CA LYS A 27 4.13 4.45 2.62
C LYS A 27 3.74 3.11 3.26
N PRO A 28 3.51 2.06 2.45
CA PRO A 28 3.21 0.73 2.96
C PRO A 28 4.31 0.25 3.91
N GLN A 29 3.92 -0.20 5.10
CA GLN A 29 4.86 -0.69 6.12
C GLN A 29 4.31 -1.90 6.85
N MET A 30 5.22 -2.81 7.24
CA MET A 30 4.88 -3.98 8.02
C MET A 30 4.57 -3.56 9.46
N SER A 31 3.34 -3.77 9.90
CA SER A 31 2.94 -3.72 11.31
C SER A 31 2.79 -5.14 11.82
N GLY A 32 3.87 -5.68 12.38
CA GLY A 32 3.94 -7.08 12.81
C GLY A 32 3.78 -8.05 11.64
N ARG A 33 2.64 -8.76 11.60
CA ARG A 33 2.31 -9.75 10.54
C ARG A 33 1.44 -9.17 9.42
N ASN A 34 1.08 -7.89 9.53
CA ASN A 34 0.20 -7.20 8.58
C ASN A 34 1.01 -6.16 7.81
N LEU A 35 0.65 -5.96 6.53
CA LEU A 35 1.16 -4.86 5.74
C LEU A 35 0.06 -3.78 5.68
N SER A 36 0.36 -2.60 6.20
CA SER A 36 -0.60 -1.50 6.34
C SER A 36 -0.18 -0.30 5.51
N ILE A 37 -1.16 0.39 4.94
CA ILE A 37 -1.01 1.66 4.21
C ILE A 37 -2.13 2.62 4.65
N THR A 38 -1.82 3.91 4.71
CA THR A 38 -2.79 4.98 4.99
C THR A 38 -2.94 5.87 3.76
N ILE A 39 -4.18 5.98 3.27
CA ILE A 39 -4.57 6.85 2.17
C ILE A 39 -5.70 7.76 2.64
N ARG A 40 -5.77 8.96 2.08
CA ARG A 40 -6.88 9.91 2.24
C ARG A 40 -7.49 10.22 0.87
N SER A 41 -8.75 10.65 0.82
CA SER A 41 -9.25 11.26 -0.41
C SER A 41 -8.47 12.55 -0.72
N LYS A 42 -8.36 12.89 -2.00
CA LYS A 42 -7.98 14.25 -2.39
C LYS A 42 -8.95 15.28 -1.82
#